data_AF-A0A1H2WW62-F1
#
_entry.id   AF-A0A1H2WW62-F1
#
_cell.length_a   1.000
_cell.length_b   1.000
_cell.length_c   1.000
_cell.angle_alpha   90.00
_cell.angle_beta   90.00
_cell.angle_gamma   90.00
#
_symmetry.space_group_name_H-M   'P 1'
#
loop_
_entity.id
_entity.type
_entity.pdbx_description
1 polymer ?
#
loop_
_entity_poly.entity_id
_entity_poly.type
_entity_poly.pdbx_seq_one_letter_code
_entity_poly.pdbx_strand_id
1 'polypeptide(L)'
;MESQELKARIFTPASFYRHLKIFVASFSEFRKSRKNGNVSKSFSEKIMLAVTQVNGCRYCNYVHTKNAVDAGTSVDEIKMLLNGELGELDNDESVALMFAQHYADTNGKPDKETYTTFVEHYGEQKAVDILAMIKVIMVANIHGISLDAFLSRFKGKQMKGSKLKNELGIALGVLVLLPTAIIKVWFEKRVKNSINENRNKMKTIKNMSIIVLATSLLLGGGTSFAQNLGKTNKKNKTDYNVISRLDVSPRPAGFTPVKATPKSGAYIESVVTTSNRVLNSETIMLKKASVQPIGEKGNSPWEFLCDEGGHTYEQSALNPLSYMVGGISSSLLTRVEQAIKIMNLDVVSAKVEAKVFYRYDDPFTPKWIGYTDKVVANILIKSDEPTEKIAEVKRMAVQAWAVGECLMNETPVEAKYTYNTNIWDAESASSGKVIGSESYDNGLKITSKVEKPKPESFELGTDVSMEKFTNPFKFEVVSISESANDKQRPYLHKITIKAIQENYATWNVYADDSRGYKGIDKAPTSTDYFTSGTTLCLMSQLTGSSEVFKHKGIEINDYRAEHQFNYQVDNYMTPSATGHVDSVTTRILVKSNTSEKVMSDFASLALRMCFAGEAVTGATTTEIGVYQNGNLIK
;
A
#
# COMPACT_ATOMS: atom_id res chain seq x y z
N MET A 1 -8.08 -44.28 33.19
CA MET A 1 -8.91 -43.08 33.39
C MET A 1 -9.95 -43.06 32.30
N GLU A 2 -11.22 -43.27 32.64
CA GLU A 2 -12.33 -43.01 31.72
C GLU A 2 -12.26 -41.54 31.28
N SER A 3 -12.29 -41.28 29.97
CA SER A 3 -12.44 -39.92 29.44
C SER A 3 -13.78 -39.37 29.92
N GLN A 4 -13.77 -38.34 30.78
CA GLN A 4 -14.99 -37.62 31.12
C GLN A 4 -15.65 -37.14 29.83
N GLU A 5 -16.91 -37.52 29.62
CA GLU A 5 -17.67 -37.14 28.43
C GLU A 5 -17.89 -35.61 28.45
N LEU A 6 -17.41 -34.91 27.41
CA LEU A 6 -17.49 -33.45 27.31
C LEU A 6 -18.96 -32.99 27.29
N LYS A 7 -19.45 -32.41 28.39
CA LYS A 7 -20.86 -32.04 28.53
C LYS A 7 -21.18 -30.71 27.84
N ALA A 8 -21.82 -30.79 26.67
CA ALA A 8 -22.23 -29.62 25.90
C ALA A 8 -23.26 -28.73 26.63
N ARG A 9 -23.02 -27.41 26.63
CA ARG A 9 -23.98 -26.40 27.12
C ARG A 9 -25.04 -26.10 26.06
N ILE A 10 -26.27 -25.82 26.51
CA ILE A 10 -27.39 -25.50 25.61
C ILE A 10 -27.57 -23.99 25.47
N PHE A 11 -27.65 -23.52 24.24
CA PHE A 11 -27.83 -22.11 23.90
C PHE A 11 -29.18 -21.83 23.22
N THR A 12 -29.57 -20.55 23.20
CA THR A 12 -30.77 -20.07 22.52
C THR A 12 -30.39 -19.18 21.33
N PRO A 13 -31.25 -19.04 20.30
CA PRO A 13 -31.00 -18.13 19.19
C PRO A 13 -30.73 -16.68 19.63
N ALA A 14 -31.40 -16.21 20.69
CA ALA A 14 -31.16 -14.89 21.26
C ALA A 14 -29.75 -14.75 21.86
N SER A 15 -29.27 -15.78 22.58
CA SER A 15 -27.91 -15.82 23.10
C SER A 15 -26.88 -15.85 21.96
N PHE A 16 -27.14 -16.65 20.91
CA PHE A 16 -26.28 -16.73 19.74
C PHE A 16 -26.20 -15.41 18.98
N TYR A 17 -27.34 -14.76 18.72
CA TYR A 17 -27.39 -13.45 18.06
C TYR A 17 -26.63 -12.37 18.84
N ARG A 18 -26.69 -12.40 20.19
CA ARG A 18 -25.89 -11.49 21.04
C ARG A 18 -24.40 -11.68 20.79
N HIS A 19 -23.91 -12.93 20.81
CA HIS A 19 -22.50 -13.23 20.57
C HIS A 19 -22.07 -12.90 19.14
N LEU A 20 -22.91 -13.16 18.14
CA LEU A 20 -22.68 -12.73 16.75
C LEU A 20 -22.53 -11.21 16.65
N LYS A 21 -23.40 -10.44 17.30
CA LYS A 21 -23.32 -8.98 17.30
C LYS A 21 -22.03 -8.48 17.94
N ILE A 22 -21.63 -9.07 19.08
CA ILE A 22 -20.37 -8.74 19.77
C ILE A 22 -19.18 -9.05 18.87
N PHE A 23 -19.14 -10.24 18.27
CA PHE A 23 -18.10 -10.66 17.35
C PHE A 23 -17.98 -9.71 16.16
N VAL A 24 -19.09 -9.40 15.48
CA VAL A 24 -19.11 -8.46 14.34
C VAL A 24 -18.60 -7.07 14.76
N ALA A 25 -19.01 -6.60 15.94
CA ALA A 25 -18.55 -5.31 16.46
C ALA A 25 -17.03 -5.28 16.71
N SER A 26 -16.46 -6.39 17.18
CA SER A 26 -15.02 -6.55 17.47
C SER A 26 -14.23 -7.29 16.39
N PHE A 27 -14.77 -7.43 15.17
CA PHE A 27 -14.15 -8.26 14.14
C PHE A 27 -12.84 -7.65 13.62
N SER A 28 -12.73 -6.32 13.65
CA SER A 28 -11.52 -5.61 13.26
C SER A 28 -10.37 -5.89 14.23
N GLU A 29 -10.67 -5.94 15.52
CA GLU A 29 -9.78 -6.25 16.63
C GLU A 29 -9.35 -7.71 16.54
N PHE A 30 -10.26 -8.63 16.23
CA PHE A 30 -9.90 -10.02 15.97
C PHE A 30 -8.93 -10.14 14.78
N ARG A 31 -9.19 -9.46 13.65
CA ARG A 31 -8.25 -9.47 12.51
C ARG A 31 -6.88 -8.88 12.86
N LYS A 32 -6.83 -7.83 13.69
CA LYS A 32 -5.59 -7.22 14.17
C LYS A 32 -4.83 -8.16 15.12
N SER A 33 -5.53 -8.80 16.05
CA SER A 33 -4.96 -9.74 17.03
C SER A 33 -4.23 -10.92 16.38
N ARG A 34 -4.72 -11.40 15.22
CA ARG A 34 -4.05 -12.46 14.46
C ARG A 34 -2.80 -12.00 13.70
N LYS A 35 -2.58 -10.69 13.57
CA LYS A 35 -1.49 -10.10 12.76
C LYS A 35 -0.40 -9.44 13.58
N ASN A 36 -0.70 -8.98 14.79
CA ASN A 36 0.23 -8.19 15.60
C ASN A 36 1.22 -9.03 16.44
N GLY A 37 1.00 -10.34 16.55
CA GLY A 37 1.92 -11.24 17.26
C GLY A 37 1.84 -11.16 18.79
N ASN A 38 0.90 -10.41 19.36
CA ASN A 38 0.75 -10.25 20.81
C ASN A 38 0.31 -11.55 21.51
N VAL A 39 -0.30 -12.46 20.76
CA VAL A 39 -0.73 -13.79 21.22
C VAL A 39 -0.15 -14.82 20.25
N SER A 40 0.73 -15.69 20.74
CA SER A 40 1.35 -16.74 19.92
C SER A 40 0.30 -17.74 19.40
N LYS A 41 0.64 -18.51 18.37
CA LYS A 41 -0.27 -19.55 17.85
C LYS A 41 -0.60 -20.58 18.92
N SER A 42 0.42 -21.07 19.65
CA SER A 42 0.21 -22.01 20.77
C SER A 42 -0.73 -21.41 21.81
N PHE A 43 -0.48 -20.18 22.26
CA PHE A 43 -1.32 -19.51 23.26
C PHE A 43 -2.76 -19.30 22.77
N SER A 44 -2.94 -18.89 21.51
CA SER A 44 -4.25 -18.77 20.88
C SER A 44 -5.00 -20.10 20.94
N GLU A 45 -4.38 -21.22 20.55
CA GLU A 45 -5.03 -22.54 20.58
C GLU A 45 -5.36 -22.99 22.01
N LYS A 46 -4.53 -22.65 23.00
CA LYS A 46 -4.86 -22.88 24.44
C LYS A 46 -6.09 -22.09 24.88
N ILE A 47 -6.22 -20.81 24.48
CA ILE A 47 -7.43 -19.99 24.73
C ILE A 47 -8.65 -20.64 24.06
N MET A 48 -8.51 -21.12 22.81
CA MET A 48 -9.61 -21.79 22.11
C MET A 48 -10.06 -23.04 22.87
N LEU A 49 -9.12 -23.85 23.35
CA LEU A 49 -9.38 -25.05 24.13
C LEU A 49 -10.02 -24.74 25.49
N ALA A 50 -9.55 -23.72 26.20
CA ALA A 50 -10.11 -23.31 27.50
C ALA A 50 -11.60 -22.92 27.39
N VAL A 51 -11.97 -22.10 26.39
CA VAL A 51 -13.38 -21.76 26.15
C VAL A 51 -14.19 -22.98 25.70
N THR A 52 -13.56 -23.85 24.89
CA THR A 52 -14.22 -25.03 24.34
C THR A 52 -14.51 -26.09 25.37
N GLN A 53 -13.63 -26.24 26.35
CA GLN A 53 -13.80 -27.13 27.49
C GLN A 53 -15.04 -26.71 28.32
N VAL A 54 -15.18 -25.41 28.62
CA VAL A 54 -16.34 -24.89 29.38
C VAL A 54 -17.65 -25.06 28.62
N ASN A 55 -17.66 -24.82 27.31
CA ASN A 55 -18.88 -24.90 26.50
C ASN A 55 -19.23 -26.33 26.07
N GLY A 56 -18.26 -27.22 26.00
CA GLY A 56 -18.45 -28.62 25.62
C GLY A 56 -18.66 -28.84 24.11
N CYS A 57 -17.99 -28.07 23.24
CA CYS A 57 -18.12 -28.26 21.78
C CYS A 57 -17.15 -29.32 21.24
N ARG A 58 -17.67 -30.50 20.88
CA ARG A 58 -16.88 -31.64 20.37
C ARG A 58 -16.09 -31.33 19.09
N TYR A 59 -16.67 -30.59 18.13
CA TYR A 59 -15.98 -30.24 16.88
C TYR A 59 -14.81 -29.30 17.11
N CYS A 60 -15.04 -28.23 17.89
CA CYS A 60 -13.99 -27.29 18.26
C CYS A 60 -12.90 -27.97 19.08
N ASN A 61 -13.27 -28.89 19.97
CA ASN A 61 -12.29 -29.65 20.76
C ASN A 61 -11.34 -30.43 19.85
N TYR A 62 -11.89 -31.17 18.88
CA TYR A 62 -11.08 -31.92 17.91
C TYR A 62 -10.14 -31.01 17.09
N VAL A 63 -10.68 -29.92 16.51
CA VAL A 63 -9.90 -29.00 15.66
C VAL A 63 -8.79 -28.30 16.44
N HIS A 64 -9.12 -27.74 17.60
CA HIS A 64 -8.16 -26.96 18.38
C HIS A 64 -7.17 -27.84 19.14
N THR A 65 -7.51 -29.09 19.46
CA THR A 65 -6.53 -30.07 19.97
C THR A 65 -5.46 -30.36 18.93
N LYS A 66 -5.87 -30.63 17.69
CA LYS A 66 -4.92 -30.85 16.59
C LYS A 66 -4.05 -29.62 16.35
N ASN A 67 -4.66 -28.44 16.27
CA ASN A 67 -3.92 -27.20 16.03
C ASN A 67 -2.95 -26.86 17.17
N ALA A 68 -3.31 -27.16 18.43
CA ALA A 68 -2.43 -26.96 19.58
C ALA A 68 -1.19 -27.86 19.50
N VAL A 69 -1.36 -29.13 19.13
CA VAL A 69 -0.22 -30.04 18.86
C VAL A 69 0.66 -29.50 17.73
N ASP A 70 0.05 -29.10 16.61
CA ASP A 70 0.77 -28.54 15.46
C ASP A 70 1.47 -27.21 15.79
N ALA A 71 1.02 -26.51 16.84
CA ALA A 71 1.62 -25.27 17.34
C ALA A 71 2.66 -25.50 18.46
N GLY A 72 2.95 -26.76 18.81
CA GLY A 72 3.99 -27.13 19.79
C GLY A 72 3.51 -27.24 21.23
N THR A 73 2.20 -27.21 21.51
CA THR A 73 1.67 -27.45 22.86
C THR A 73 1.83 -28.92 23.23
N SER A 74 2.33 -29.20 24.44
CA SER A 74 2.54 -30.58 24.90
C SER A 74 1.20 -31.31 25.08
N VAL A 75 1.22 -32.64 24.88
CA VAL A 75 0.03 -33.48 25.05
C VAL A 75 -0.50 -33.40 26.49
N ASP A 76 0.38 -33.30 27.48
CA ASP A 76 -0.03 -33.23 28.89
C ASP A 76 -0.67 -31.88 29.23
N GLU A 77 -0.15 -30.77 28.69
CA GLU A 77 -0.78 -29.46 28.85
C GLU A 77 -2.17 -29.40 28.18
N ILE A 78 -2.33 -30.04 27.02
CA ILE A 78 -3.65 -30.17 26.37
C ILE A 78 -4.61 -30.98 27.23
N LYS A 79 -4.17 -32.11 27.81
CA LYS A 79 -5.02 -32.91 28.71
C LYS A 79 -5.46 -32.10 29.93
N MET A 80 -4.56 -31.33 30.53
CA MET A 80 -4.89 -30.46 31.65
C MET A 80 -5.99 -29.46 31.25
N LEU A 81 -5.80 -28.73 30.15
CA LEU A 81 -6.79 -27.77 29.64
C LEU A 81 -8.16 -28.41 29.37
N LEU A 82 -8.17 -29.63 28.81
CA LEU A 82 -9.40 -30.37 28.53
C LEU A 82 -10.10 -30.89 29.79
N ASN A 83 -9.35 -31.12 30.87
CA ASN A 83 -9.89 -31.44 32.20
C ASN A 83 -10.30 -30.18 32.99
N GLY A 84 -10.05 -28.99 32.46
CA GLY A 84 -10.29 -27.72 33.15
C GLY A 84 -9.21 -27.36 34.17
N GLU A 85 -8.09 -28.07 34.14
CA GLU A 85 -6.90 -27.78 34.94
C GLU A 85 -6.04 -26.73 34.20
N LEU A 86 -5.74 -25.64 34.89
CA LEU A 86 -4.79 -24.64 34.44
C LEU A 86 -3.52 -24.92 35.26
N GLY A 87 -2.38 -25.12 34.60
CA GLY A 87 -1.12 -25.57 35.24
C GLY A 87 -0.55 -24.61 36.29
N GLU A 88 0.77 -24.53 36.40
CA GLU A 88 1.40 -23.70 37.45
C GLU A 88 0.93 -22.23 37.38
N LEU A 89 0.55 -21.69 38.54
CA LEU A 89 -0.12 -20.38 38.70
C LEU A 89 0.79 -19.18 38.36
N ASP A 90 2.08 -19.41 38.09
CA ASP A 90 3.10 -18.42 37.75
C ASP A 90 3.32 -18.24 36.24
N ASN A 91 2.66 -19.04 35.39
CA ASN A 91 2.69 -18.86 33.94
C ASN A 91 1.86 -17.63 33.53
N ASP A 92 2.46 -16.72 32.73
CA ASP A 92 1.80 -15.52 32.15
C ASP A 92 0.49 -15.88 31.43
N GLU A 93 0.33 -17.09 30.89
CA GLU A 93 -0.87 -17.52 30.17
C GLU A 93 -2.07 -17.86 31.09
N SER A 94 -1.81 -18.21 32.36
CA SER A 94 -2.84 -18.70 33.31
C SER A 94 -3.98 -17.69 33.52
N VAL A 95 -3.66 -16.39 33.60
CA VAL A 95 -4.63 -15.30 33.79
C VAL A 95 -5.61 -15.21 32.62
N ALA A 96 -5.13 -15.31 31.38
CA ALA A 96 -5.98 -15.32 30.19
C ALA A 96 -6.84 -16.57 30.11
N LEU A 97 -6.30 -17.73 30.49
CA LEU A 97 -7.03 -18.99 30.45
C LEU A 97 -8.16 -19.00 31.50
N MET A 98 -7.89 -18.52 32.71
CA MET A 98 -8.93 -18.29 33.74
C MET A 98 -9.98 -17.30 33.26
N PHE A 99 -9.55 -16.16 32.70
CA PHE A 99 -10.47 -15.17 32.15
C PHE A 99 -11.31 -15.74 31.01
N ALA A 100 -10.73 -16.56 30.13
CA ALA A 100 -11.43 -17.21 29.02
C ALA A 100 -12.48 -18.20 29.52
N GLN A 101 -12.15 -19.03 30.52
CA GLN A 101 -13.10 -19.94 31.16
C GLN A 101 -14.24 -19.15 31.83
N HIS A 102 -13.92 -18.11 32.59
CA HIS A 102 -14.91 -17.26 33.25
C HIS A 102 -15.82 -16.53 32.27
N TYR A 103 -15.25 -15.98 31.19
CA TYR A 103 -16.02 -15.36 30.11
C TYR A 103 -16.99 -16.36 29.49
N ALA A 104 -16.55 -17.59 29.26
CA ALA A 104 -17.41 -18.65 28.74
C ALA A 104 -18.52 -19.02 29.75
N ASP A 105 -18.17 -19.26 31.02
CA ASP A 105 -19.09 -19.68 32.07
C ASP A 105 -20.22 -18.66 32.30
N THR A 106 -19.85 -17.37 32.39
CA THR A 106 -20.77 -16.23 32.52
C THR A 106 -21.52 -15.88 31.22
N ASN A 107 -21.36 -16.68 30.16
CA ASN A 107 -21.98 -16.48 28.85
C ASN A 107 -21.65 -15.09 28.24
N GLY A 108 -20.39 -14.68 28.37
CA GLY A 108 -19.83 -13.42 27.87
C GLY A 108 -20.14 -12.20 28.75
N LYS A 109 -20.31 -12.41 30.06
CA LYS A 109 -20.55 -11.36 31.04
C LYS A 109 -19.59 -11.50 32.24
N PRO A 110 -18.27 -11.39 32.02
CA PRO A 110 -17.33 -11.40 33.13
C PRO A 110 -17.65 -10.25 34.08
N ASP A 111 -17.43 -10.45 35.37
CA ASP A 111 -17.54 -9.37 36.35
C ASP A 111 -16.46 -8.31 36.12
N LYS A 112 -16.70 -7.11 36.67
CA LYS A 112 -15.85 -5.94 36.43
C LYS A 112 -14.46 -6.11 37.01
N GLU A 113 -14.33 -6.78 38.16
CA GLU A 113 -13.06 -6.98 38.86
C GLU A 113 -12.17 -7.91 38.05
N THR A 114 -12.70 -9.08 37.65
CA THR A 114 -12.00 -10.05 36.79
C THR A 114 -11.59 -9.44 35.45
N TYR A 115 -12.42 -8.59 34.84
CA TYR A 115 -12.05 -7.87 33.62
C TYR A 115 -10.93 -6.84 33.85
N THR A 116 -10.96 -6.14 34.98
CA THR A 116 -9.95 -5.13 35.33
C THR A 116 -8.61 -5.79 35.56
N THR A 117 -8.55 -6.84 36.40
CA THR A 117 -7.34 -7.63 36.66
C THR A 117 -6.74 -8.20 35.36
N PHE A 118 -7.58 -8.71 34.46
CA PHE A 118 -7.16 -9.19 33.15
C PHE A 118 -6.53 -8.10 32.28
N VAL A 119 -7.11 -6.90 32.25
CA VAL A 119 -6.58 -5.77 31.46
C VAL A 119 -5.29 -5.22 32.08
N GLU A 120 -5.22 -5.14 33.42
CA GLU A 120 -4.02 -4.68 34.13
C GLU A 120 -2.84 -5.63 33.94
N HIS A 121 -3.07 -6.94 33.94
CA HIS A 121 -2.03 -7.96 33.75
C HIS A 121 -1.41 -7.90 32.36
N TYR A 122 -2.22 -7.83 31.30
CA TYR A 122 -1.73 -7.90 29.91
C TYR A 122 -1.49 -6.53 29.26
N GLY A 123 -1.99 -5.45 29.83
CA GLY A 123 -2.10 -4.15 29.19
C GLY A 123 -3.21 -4.11 28.12
N GLU A 124 -3.64 -2.91 27.77
CA GLU A 124 -4.84 -2.65 26.97
C GLU A 124 -4.86 -3.42 25.63
N GLN A 125 -3.75 -3.42 24.89
CA GLN A 125 -3.71 -4.00 23.55
C GLN A 125 -3.71 -5.53 23.56
N LYS A 126 -2.88 -6.19 24.37
CA LYS A 126 -2.82 -7.66 24.46
C LYS A 126 -4.11 -8.22 25.07
N ALA A 127 -4.72 -7.51 26.03
CA ALA A 127 -6.04 -7.85 26.57
C ALA A 127 -7.15 -7.78 25.50
N VAL A 128 -7.15 -6.75 24.64
CA VAL A 128 -8.07 -6.64 23.50
C VAL A 128 -7.89 -7.82 22.53
N ASP A 129 -6.65 -8.22 22.27
CA ASP A 129 -6.33 -9.30 21.34
C ASP A 129 -6.82 -10.66 21.85
N ILE A 130 -6.52 -10.99 23.12
CA ILE A 130 -7.01 -12.19 23.79
C ILE A 130 -8.54 -12.22 23.84
N LEU A 131 -9.17 -11.11 24.23
CA LEU A 131 -10.63 -11.01 24.30
C LEU A 131 -11.29 -11.20 22.93
N ALA A 132 -10.65 -10.74 21.85
CA ALA A 132 -11.15 -10.93 20.50
C ALA A 132 -11.18 -12.42 20.12
N MET A 133 -10.16 -13.20 20.50
CA MET A 133 -10.12 -14.64 20.28
C MET A 133 -11.24 -15.35 21.06
N ILE A 134 -11.42 -15.01 22.33
CA ILE A 134 -12.49 -15.54 23.19
C ILE A 134 -13.87 -15.30 22.55
N LYS A 135 -14.14 -14.10 22.02
CA LYS A 135 -15.41 -13.77 21.36
C LYS A 135 -15.68 -14.62 20.11
N VAL A 136 -14.64 -14.90 19.32
CA VAL A 136 -14.77 -15.74 18.12
C VAL A 136 -15.10 -17.17 18.48
N ILE A 137 -14.35 -17.76 19.41
CA ILE A 137 -14.54 -19.16 19.77
C ILE A 137 -15.87 -19.39 20.48
N MET A 138 -16.41 -18.40 21.20
CA MET A 138 -17.77 -18.43 21.72
C MET A 138 -18.81 -18.61 20.61
N VAL A 139 -18.73 -17.85 19.51
CA VAL A 139 -19.65 -17.99 18.37
C VAL A 139 -19.51 -19.38 17.73
N ALA A 140 -18.27 -19.81 17.48
CA ALA A 140 -17.99 -21.12 16.87
C ALA A 140 -18.50 -22.28 17.73
N ASN A 141 -18.31 -22.21 19.05
CA ASN A 141 -18.78 -23.21 20.00
C ASN A 141 -20.30 -23.32 20.01
N ILE A 142 -21.01 -22.19 20.11
CA ILE A 142 -22.48 -22.16 20.13
C ILE A 142 -23.03 -22.75 18.83
N HIS A 143 -22.46 -22.38 17.69
CA HIS A 143 -22.88 -22.91 16.39
C HIS A 143 -22.58 -24.40 16.26
N GLY A 144 -21.37 -24.83 16.61
CA GLY A 144 -20.95 -26.23 16.54
C GLY A 144 -21.77 -27.15 17.45
N ILE A 145 -22.08 -26.73 18.68
CA ILE A 145 -22.93 -27.50 19.60
C ILE A 145 -24.35 -27.63 19.04
N SER A 146 -24.89 -26.53 18.51
CA SER A 146 -26.23 -26.53 17.93
C SER A 146 -26.34 -27.40 16.68
N LEU A 147 -25.31 -27.38 15.83
CA LEU A 147 -25.22 -28.24 14.66
C LEU A 147 -25.08 -29.71 15.07
N ASP A 148 -24.26 -30.03 16.08
CA ASP A 148 -24.11 -31.39 16.60
C ASP A 148 -25.44 -31.92 17.20
N ALA A 149 -26.14 -31.09 17.98
CA ALA A 149 -27.45 -31.43 18.54
C ALA A 149 -28.49 -31.69 17.43
N PHE A 150 -28.53 -30.84 16.41
CA PHE A 150 -29.42 -31.01 15.25
C PHE A 150 -29.12 -32.31 14.49
N LEU A 151 -27.85 -32.54 14.14
CA LEU A 151 -27.42 -33.73 13.40
C LEU A 151 -27.61 -35.03 14.21
N SER A 152 -27.45 -34.99 15.53
CA SER A 152 -27.63 -36.15 16.41
C SER A 152 -29.09 -36.62 16.47
N ARG A 153 -30.07 -35.73 16.23
CA ARG A 153 -31.48 -36.13 16.11
C ARG A 153 -31.74 -37.06 14.94
N PHE A 154 -31.07 -36.89 13.80
CA PHE A 154 -31.17 -37.83 12.68
C PHE A 154 -30.60 -39.22 13.02
N LYS A 155 -29.79 -39.32 14.08
CA LYS A 155 -29.25 -40.57 14.62
C LYS A 155 -30.05 -41.10 15.82
N GLY A 156 -31.24 -40.54 16.09
CA GLY A 156 -32.10 -40.92 17.21
C GLY A 156 -31.58 -40.51 18.60
N LYS A 157 -30.50 -39.71 18.68
CA LYS A 157 -29.86 -39.31 19.94
C LYS A 157 -30.12 -37.82 20.21
N GLN A 158 -31.16 -37.52 20.98
CA GLN A 158 -31.44 -36.13 21.40
C GLN A 158 -30.48 -35.70 22.52
N MET A 159 -29.83 -34.55 22.33
CA MET A 159 -29.03 -33.92 23.38
C MET A 159 -29.93 -33.43 24.52
N LYS A 160 -29.65 -33.87 25.75
CA LYS A 160 -30.47 -33.56 26.94
C LYS A 160 -30.56 -32.05 27.16
N GLY A 161 -31.79 -31.54 27.27
CA GLY A 161 -32.06 -30.10 27.47
C GLY A 161 -32.11 -29.25 26.19
N SER A 162 -31.69 -29.79 25.04
CA SER A 162 -31.82 -29.11 23.74
C SER A 162 -33.27 -29.15 23.22
N LYS A 163 -33.68 -28.09 22.51
CA LYS A 163 -34.98 -27.98 21.84
C LYS A 163 -34.74 -27.79 20.33
N LEU A 164 -35.45 -28.55 19.49
CA LEU A 164 -35.32 -28.50 18.03
C LEU A 164 -35.38 -27.08 17.45
N LYS A 165 -36.27 -26.23 17.98
CA LYS A 165 -36.38 -24.81 17.55
C LYS A 165 -35.12 -23.99 17.79
N ASN A 166 -34.41 -24.25 18.88
CA ASN A 166 -33.15 -23.56 19.18
C ASN A 166 -32.04 -24.09 18.27
N GLU A 167 -32.04 -25.41 18.04
CA GLU A 167 -31.04 -26.08 17.22
C GLU A 167 -31.09 -25.59 15.77
N LEU A 168 -32.27 -25.59 15.16
CA LEU A 168 -32.48 -25.07 13.80
C LEU A 168 -32.22 -23.55 13.74
N GLY A 169 -32.73 -22.81 14.74
CA GLY A 169 -32.60 -21.36 14.80
C GLY A 169 -31.16 -20.87 14.92
N ILE A 170 -30.23 -21.69 15.41
CA ILE A 170 -28.80 -21.38 15.44
C ILE A 170 -28.07 -22.01 14.24
N ALA A 171 -28.25 -23.32 14.01
CA ALA A 171 -27.49 -24.07 13.00
C ALA A 171 -27.74 -23.57 11.57
N LEU A 172 -29.00 -23.36 11.20
CA LEU A 172 -29.40 -22.80 9.89
C LEU A 172 -29.57 -21.28 9.96
N GLY A 173 -30.02 -20.78 11.12
CA GLY A 173 -30.26 -19.36 11.31
C GLY A 173 -29.00 -18.50 11.19
N VAL A 174 -27.79 -19.04 11.30
CA VAL A 174 -26.54 -18.29 11.08
C VAL A 174 -26.51 -17.56 9.73
N LEU A 175 -27.12 -18.13 8.68
CA LEU A 175 -27.21 -17.52 7.34
C LEU A 175 -28.02 -16.22 7.32
N VAL A 176 -28.93 -16.05 8.28
CA VAL A 176 -29.78 -14.86 8.42
C VAL A 176 -29.30 -13.97 9.58
N LEU A 177 -28.93 -14.57 10.72
CA LEU A 177 -28.50 -13.88 11.93
C LEU A 177 -27.16 -13.16 11.76
N LEU A 178 -26.24 -13.68 10.94
CA LEU A 178 -24.96 -13.02 10.68
C LEU A 178 -25.13 -11.76 9.80
N PRO A 179 -25.80 -11.80 8.63
CA PRO A 179 -26.08 -10.58 7.85
C PRO A 179 -26.86 -9.53 8.64
N THR A 180 -27.87 -9.94 9.41
CA THR A 180 -28.65 -9.00 10.24
C THR A 180 -27.80 -8.39 11.36
N ALA A 181 -26.84 -9.13 11.95
CA ALA A 181 -25.89 -8.57 12.90
C ALA A 181 -24.94 -7.56 12.24
N ILE A 182 -24.46 -7.84 11.02
CA ILE A 182 -23.62 -6.92 10.23
C ILE A 182 -24.36 -5.61 9.95
N ILE A 183 -25.59 -5.70 9.43
CA ILE A 183 -26.42 -4.52 9.13
C ILE A 183 -26.68 -3.71 10.39
N LYS A 184 -27.04 -4.38 11.50
CA LYS A 184 -27.35 -3.70 12.77
C LYS A 184 -26.12 -2.99 13.35
N VAL A 185 -24.96 -3.65 13.40
CA VAL A 185 -23.72 -3.04 13.90
C VAL A 185 -23.28 -1.88 13.00
N TRP A 186 -23.41 -2.01 11.68
CA TRP A 186 -23.11 -0.94 10.75
C TRP A 186 -24.01 0.27 10.99
N PHE A 187 -25.32 0.07 11.16
CA PHE A 187 -26.28 1.14 11.43
C PHE A 187 -25.98 1.82 12.79
N GLU A 188 -25.71 1.04 13.84
CA GLU A 188 -25.34 1.55 15.16
C GLU A 188 -24.04 2.38 15.12
N LYS A 189 -23.03 1.94 14.36
CA LYS A 189 -21.79 2.71 14.15
C LYS A 189 -22.07 4.02 13.39
N ARG A 190 -22.90 3.98 12.34
CA ARG A 190 -23.28 5.18 11.55
C ARG A 190 -24.06 6.20 12.38
N VAL A 191 -25.03 5.74 13.18
CA VAL A 191 -25.79 6.59 14.11
C VAL A 191 -24.88 7.20 15.17
N LYS A 192 -23.99 6.41 15.78
CA LYS A 192 -23.03 6.92 16.79
C LYS A 192 -22.07 7.96 16.19
N ASN A 193 -21.61 7.75 14.95
CA ASN A 193 -20.76 8.70 14.24
C ASN A 193 -21.53 9.99 13.91
N SER A 194 -22.78 9.90 13.44
CA SER A 194 -23.64 11.07 13.21
C SER A 194 -23.95 11.86 14.49
N ILE A 195 -24.20 11.18 15.61
CA ILE A 195 -24.39 11.82 16.91
C ILE A 195 -23.10 12.49 17.39
N ASN A 196 -21.94 11.85 17.23
CA ASN A 196 -20.64 12.43 17.58
C ASN A 196 -20.27 13.62 16.67
N GLU A 197 -20.57 13.57 15.38
CA GLU A 197 -20.42 14.70 14.45
C GLU A 197 -21.33 15.87 14.83
N ASN A 198 -22.59 15.62 15.17
CA ASN A 198 -23.50 16.66 15.65
C ASN A 198 -23.07 17.23 17.00
N ARG A 199 -22.55 16.40 17.91
CA ARG A 199 -22.02 16.83 19.21
C ARG A 199 -20.73 17.64 19.06
N ASN A 200 -19.88 17.28 18.10
CA ASN A 200 -18.68 18.04 17.76
C ASN A 200 -19.04 19.36 17.06
N LYS A 201 -19.98 19.39 16.11
CA LYS A 201 -20.52 20.63 15.52
C LYS A 201 -21.13 21.55 16.58
N MET A 202 -21.91 21.02 17.52
CA MET A 202 -22.43 21.81 18.65
C MET A 202 -21.33 22.37 19.54
N LYS A 203 -20.25 21.61 19.83
CA LYS A 203 -19.08 22.12 20.55
C LYS A 203 -18.35 23.21 19.77
N THR A 204 -18.20 23.05 18.45
CA THR A 204 -17.58 24.07 17.59
C THR A 204 -18.42 25.35 17.52
N ILE A 205 -19.74 25.25 17.43
CA ILE A 205 -20.66 26.41 17.47
C ILE A 205 -20.62 27.12 18.83
N LYS A 206 -20.53 26.36 19.94
CA LYS A 206 -20.38 26.93 21.29
C LYS A 206 -19.03 27.63 21.46
N ASN A 207 -17.95 27.06 20.94
CA ASN A 207 -16.62 27.68 20.96
C ASN A 207 -16.54 28.91 20.05
N MET A 208 -17.22 28.90 18.90
CA MET A 208 -17.29 30.05 17.98
C MET A 208 -18.08 31.22 18.58
N SER A 209 -19.13 30.93 19.35
CA SER A 209 -19.89 31.95 20.10
C SER A 209 -19.09 32.57 21.26
N ILE A 210 -18.16 31.82 21.85
CA ILE A 210 -17.26 32.33 22.90
C ILE A 210 -16.12 33.17 22.30
N ILE A 211 -15.64 32.81 21.10
CA ILE A 211 -14.54 33.52 20.42
C ILE A 211 -15.01 34.87 19.82
N VAL A 212 -16.27 34.96 19.37
CA VAL A 212 -16.85 36.22 18.87
C VAL A 212 -17.11 37.26 19.98
N LEU A 213 -17.12 36.84 21.25
CA LEU A 213 -17.24 37.77 22.39
C LEU A 213 -15.89 38.30 22.92
N ALA A 214 -14.76 37.84 22.38
CA ALA A 214 -13.43 38.16 22.91
C ALA A 214 -12.52 38.93 21.93
N THR A 215 -13.01 39.35 20.75
CA THR A 215 -12.20 40.04 19.72
C THR A 215 -12.75 41.42 19.37
N SER A 216 -13.00 42.24 20.39
CA SER A 216 -13.26 43.69 20.23
C SER A 216 -12.43 44.57 21.17
N LEU A 217 -11.29 44.08 21.66
CA LEU A 217 -10.27 44.92 22.31
C LEU A 217 -8.88 44.33 22.10
N LEU A 218 -8.10 44.94 21.20
CA LEU A 218 -6.73 45.45 21.42
C LEU A 218 -5.97 45.55 20.09
N LEU A 219 -5.69 46.79 19.73
CA LEU A 219 -4.74 47.23 18.71
C LEU A 219 -3.30 46.93 19.17
N GLY A 220 -2.42 46.64 18.20
CA GLY A 220 -1.02 47.07 18.25
C GLY A 220 0.05 45.98 18.22
N GLY A 221 0.73 45.89 17.07
CA GLY A 221 2.19 45.76 16.95
C GLY A 221 2.85 44.41 17.29
N GLY A 222 3.77 43.96 16.43
CA GLY A 222 4.86 43.08 16.87
C GLY A 222 5.34 42.03 15.86
N THR A 223 6.53 42.28 15.35
CA THR A 223 7.42 41.46 14.50
C THR A 223 7.95 40.16 15.15
N SER A 224 8.21 39.16 14.29
CA SER A 224 9.39 38.25 14.22
C SER A 224 9.86 37.36 15.39
N PHE A 225 10.05 36.07 15.05
CA PHE A 225 11.11 35.11 15.44
C PHE A 225 11.39 34.75 16.92
N ALA A 226 11.28 33.44 17.24
CA ALA A 226 12.25 32.59 17.97
C ALA A 226 11.55 31.27 18.41
N GLN A 227 11.88 30.13 17.79
CA GLN A 227 12.79 29.09 18.30
C GLN A 227 12.32 28.27 19.52
N ASN A 228 12.07 26.98 19.25
CA ASN A 228 12.47 25.77 19.98
C ASN A 228 12.54 25.81 21.52
N LEU A 229 11.72 24.95 22.16
CA LEU A 229 12.16 23.95 23.16
C LEU A 229 10.98 23.06 23.59
N GLY A 230 11.19 21.74 23.63
CA GLY A 230 10.27 20.81 24.30
C GLY A 230 10.29 19.37 23.79
N LYS A 231 11.42 18.66 23.94
CA LYS A 231 11.51 17.20 23.75
C LYS A 231 10.61 16.47 24.76
N THR A 232 9.67 15.68 24.27
CA THR A 232 9.31 14.36 24.84
C THR A 232 8.82 13.45 23.70
N ASN A 233 9.47 12.29 23.53
CA ASN A 233 9.20 11.28 22.52
C ASN A 233 7.75 10.73 22.58
N LYS A 234 6.85 11.31 21.80
CA LYS A 234 5.78 10.60 21.12
C LYS A 234 6.20 10.54 19.65
N LYS A 235 6.39 9.36 19.06
CA LYS A 235 6.63 9.24 17.60
C LYS A 235 5.42 9.88 16.90
N ASN A 236 5.58 11.13 16.45
CA ASN A 236 4.52 11.89 15.81
C ASN A 236 4.14 11.20 14.49
N LYS A 237 2.85 10.96 14.31
CA LYS A 237 2.29 10.49 13.05
C LYS A 237 2.38 11.65 12.06
N THR A 238 3.07 11.45 10.94
CA THR A 238 3.24 12.48 9.89
C THR A 238 2.08 12.42 8.90
N ASP A 239 1.60 13.60 8.54
CA ASP A 239 0.55 13.83 7.57
C ASP A 239 1.20 14.24 6.23
N TYR A 240 1.04 13.42 5.20
CA TYR A 240 1.70 13.57 3.89
C TYR A 240 0.70 14.00 2.81
N ASN A 241 1.15 14.86 1.88
CA ASN A 241 0.48 15.01 0.58
C ASN A 241 0.93 13.89 -0.38
N VAL A 242 0.26 13.76 -1.52
CA VAL A 242 0.62 12.77 -2.54
C VAL A 242 1.92 13.14 -3.25
N ILE A 243 2.11 14.42 -3.61
CA ILE A 243 3.39 14.94 -4.10
C ILE A 243 3.67 16.25 -3.36
N SER A 244 4.88 16.40 -2.81
CA SER A 244 5.28 17.64 -2.13
C SER A 244 6.69 18.06 -2.55
N ARG A 245 6.93 19.36 -2.65
CA ARG A 245 8.29 19.89 -2.76
C ARG A 245 9.01 19.77 -1.42
N LEU A 246 10.31 19.49 -1.47
CA LEU A 246 11.18 19.41 -0.30
C LEU A 246 12.19 20.55 -0.31
N ASP A 247 12.75 20.85 0.87
CA ASP A 247 13.88 21.77 1.02
C ASP A 247 15.23 21.06 0.94
N VAL A 248 15.23 19.72 1.08
CA VAL A 248 16.44 18.90 1.21
C VAL A 248 16.47 17.83 0.12
N SER A 249 17.60 17.77 -0.58
CA SER A 249 17.89 16.76 -1.59
C SER A 249 17.87 15.34 -1.03
N PRO A 250 17.54 14.32 -1.86
CA PRO A 250 17.73 12.93 -1.48
C PRO A 250 19.21 12.64 -1.14
N ARG A 251 19.43 11.88 -0.08
CA ARG A 251 20.77 11.54 0.45
C ARG A 251 20.94 10.02 0.47
N PRO A 252 21.36 9.40 -0.64
CA PRO A 252 21.56 7.96 -0.66
C PRO A 252 22.70 7.58 0.28
N ALA A 253 22.53 6.45 0.96
CA ALA A 253 23.51 5.89 1.86
C ALA A 253 24.33 4.77 1.20
N GLY A 254 23.82 4.15 0.13
CA GLY A 254 24.48 3.05 -0.57
C GLY A 254 25.47 3.47 -1.66
N PHE A 255 25.53 4.76 -2.00
CA PHE A 255 26.46 5.32 -2.97
C PHE A 255 26.59 6.84 -2.80
N THR A 256 27.66 7.41 -3.35
CA THR A 256 27.80 8.86 -3.48
C THR A 256 27.22 9.30 -4.82
N PRO A 257 26.24 10.21 -4.85
CA PRO A 257 25.71 10.77 -6.09
C PRO A 257 26.82 11.37 -6.96
N VAL A 258 26.88 10.98 -8.22
CA VAL A 258 27.84 11.55 -9.18
C VAL A 258 27.09 12.23 -10.30
N LYS A 259 27.29 13.53 -10.49
CA LYS A 259 26.77 14.22 -11.66
C LYS A 259 27.56 13.77 -12.90
N ALA A 260 26.88 13.21 -13.89
CA ALA A 260 27.52 12.85 -15.14
C ALA A 260 28.03 14.10 -15.88
N THR A 261 29.22 14.00 -16.49
CA THR A 261 29.88 15.12 -17.17
C THR A 261 29.50 15.13 -18.65
N PRO A 262 28.94 16.24 -19.18
CA PRO A 262 28.60 16.35 -20.59
C PRO A 262 29.78 16.05 -21.51
N LYS A 263 29.62 15.12 -22.45
CA LYS A 263 30.55 14.94 -23.57
C LYS A 263 30.02 15.75 -24.76
N SER A 264 30.90 16.48 -25.45
CA SER A 264 30.58 17.10 -26.76
C SER A 264 29.28 17.93 -26.85
N GLY A 265 28.92 18.66 -25.79
CA GLY A 265 27.70 19.50 -25.79
C GLY A 265 26.38 18.74 -25.55
N ALA A 266 26.45 17.48 -25.10
CA ALA A 266 25.28 16.70 -24.71
C ALA A 266 24.51 17.33 -23.55
N TYR A 267 23.19 17.16 -23.57
CA TYR A 267 22.33 17.40 -22.42
C TYR A 267 22.43 16.20 -21.49
N ILE A 268 22.74 16.43 -20.21
CA ILE A 268 22.79 15.37 -19.21
C ILE A 268 21.91 15.73 -18.02
N GLU A 269 21.25 14.72 -17.48
CA GLU A 269 20.50 14.80 -16.24
C GLU A 269 20.73 13.54 -15.40
N SER A 270 21.37 13.70 -14.24
CA SER A 270 21.54 12.63 -13.26
C SER A 270 20.43 12.73 -12.22
N VAL A 271 19.51 11.78 -12.17
CA VAL A 271 18.39 11.78 -11.23
C VAL A 271 18.67 10.79 -10.11
N VAL A 272 18.56 11.25 -8.86
CA VAL A 272 18.80 10.43 -7.67
C VAL A 272 17.51 10.27 -6.89
N THR A 273 17.28 9.06 -6.38
CA THR A 273 16.16 8.75 -5.49
C THR A 273 16.62 8.06 -4.22
N THR A 274 15.89 8.33 -3.15
CA THR A 274 15.95 7.55 -1.91
C THR A 274 14.55 7.27 -1.42
N SER A 275 14.27 6.06 -0.98
CA SER A 275 12.94 5.70 -0.48
C SER A 275 12.92 5.39 1.01
N ASN A 276 11.73 5.46 1.61
CA ASN A 276 11.49 5.04 2.99
C ASN A 276 10.10 4.43 3.10
N ARG A 277 9.96 3.47 4.01
CA ARG A 277 8.65 2.93 4.40
C ARG A 277 7.90 3.96 5.23
N VAL A 278 6.58 4.01 5.03
CA VAL A 278 5.68 4.80 5.87
C VAL A 278 4.75 3.84 6.60
N LEU A 279 4.99 3.66 7.89
CA LEU A 279 4.21 2.76 8.74
C LEU A 279 2.79 3.31 8.90
N ASN A 280 1.83 2.60 8.33
CA ASN A 280 0.43 2.98 8.37
C ASN A 280 -0.42 1.80 8.88
N SER A 281 -1.43 2.11 9.69
CA SER A 281 -2.29 1.09 10.31
C SER A 281 -3.34 0.50 9.36
N GLU A 282 -3.63 1.20 8.27
CA GLU A 282 -4.61 0.81 7.25
C GLU A 282 -3.94 0.01 6.13
N THR A 283 -2.66 0.28 5.85
CA THR A 283 -1.91 -0.43 4.79
C THR A 283 -0.44 -0.61 5.10
N ILE A 284 0.10 -1.74 4.65
CA ILE A 284 1.54 -2.04 4.68
C ILE A 284 2.28 -1.48 3.46
N MET A 285 1.54 -1.07 2.43
CA MET A 285 2.10 -0.66 1.13
C MET A 285 2.39 0.84 1.04
N LEU A 286 2.16 1.62 2.10
CA LEU A 286 2.46 3.05 2.09
C LEU A 286 3.97 3.26 2.20
N LYS A 287 4.52 4.00 1.25
CA LYS A 287 5.95 4.28 1.13
C LYS A 287 6.15 5.59 0.40
N LYS A 288 7.33 6.17 0.56
CA LYS A 288 7.70 7.44 -0.07
C LYS A 288 9.04 7.35 -0.76
N ALA A 289 9.22 8.15 -1.79
CA ALA A 289 10.51 8.40 -2.42
C ALA A 289 10.79 9.90 -2.48
N SER A 290 11.99 10.29 -2.08
CA SER A 290 12.54 11.61 -2.37
C SER A 290 13.34 11.53 -3.66
N VAL A 291 13.20 12.50 -4.55
CA VAL A 291 13.82 12.52 -5.88
C VAL A 291 14.34 13.90 -6.23
N GLN A 292 15.45 13.96 -6.95
CA GLN A 292 15.94 15.20 -7.54
C GLN A 292 16.95 14.93 -8.67
N PRO A 293 16.96 15.75 -9.73
CA PRO A 293 18.10 15.90 -10.63
C PRO A 293 19.27 16.59 -9.92
N ILE A 294 20.39 15.90 -9.72
CA ILE A 294 21.51 16.41 -8.91
C ILE A 294 22.35 17.45 -9.67
N GLY A 295 22.74 18.52 -8.96
CA GLY A 295 23.65 19.53 -9.48
C GLY A 295 23.06 20.38 -10.61
N GLU A 296 21.74 20.45 -10.73
CA GLU A 296 21.02 21.29 -11.70
C GLU A 296 20.36 22.48 -11.01
N LYS A 297 20.67 23.70 -11.46
CA LYS A 297 20.03 24.91 -10.94
C LYS A 297 18.57 24.94 -11.41
N GLY A 298 17.66 25.20 -10.49
CA GLY A 298 16.23 25.39 -10.80
C GLY A 298 15.38 24.13 -10.70
N ASN A 299 15.98 22.94 -10.51
CA ASN A 299 15.24 21.71 -10.21
C ASN A 299 15.19 21.48 -8.70
N SER A 300 13.99 21.28 -8.17
CA SER A 300 13.76 21.12 -6.74
C SER A 300 13.73 19.66 -6.34
N PRO A 301 14.02 19.32 -5.08
CA PRO A 301 13.75 17.98 -4.59
C PRO A 301 12.25 17.82 -4.33
N TRP A 302 11.75 16.64 -4.65
CA TRP A 302 10.33 16.29 -4.50
C TRP A 302 10.16 15.01 -3.68
N GLU A 303 9.03 14.87 -2.99
CA GLU A 303 8.61 13.68 -2.25
C GLU A 303 7.34 13.08 -2.86
N PHE A 304 7.38 11.79 -3.18
CA PHE A 304 6.32 11.05 -3.83
C PHE A 304 5.69 10.04 -2.86
N LEU A 305 4.44 10.33 -2.51
CA LEU A 305 3.35 9.45 -2.08
C LEU A 305 3.18 8.13 -2.84
N CYS A 306 3.38 6.96 -2.26
CA CYS A 306 3.02 5.72 -2.96
C CYS A 306 2.19 4.78 -2.12
N ASP A 307 1.03 4.40 -2.65
CA ASP A 307 0.10 3.47 -2.03
C ASP A 307 -0.52 2.57 -3.09
N GLU A 308 -0.47 1.27 -2.85
CA GLU A 308 -1.02 0.24 -3.75
C GLU A 308 -2.29 -0.32 -3.14
N GLY A 309 -3.21 0.57 -2.76
CA GLY A 309 -4.45 0.30 -2.05
C GLY A 309 -5.42 -0.62 -2.79
N GLY A 310 -5.02 -1.85 -3.04
CA GLY A 310 -5.82 -2.89 -3.67
C GLY A 310 -6.81 -3.52 -2.70
N HIS A 311 -7.74 -4.30 -3.29
CA HIS A 311 -8.87 -5.10 -2.78
C HIS A 311 -9.66 -4.68 -1.51
N THR A 312 -9.03 -4.08 -0.51
CA THR A 312 -9.59 -3.78 0.81
C THR A 312 -9.99 -2.32 1.01
N TYR A 313 -9.45 -1.37 0.25
CA TYR A 313 -9.78 0.05 0.31
C TYR A 313 -9.43 0.74 -1.02
N GLU A 314 -9.79 2.02 -1.17
CA GLU A 314 -9.42 2.82 -2.34
C GLU A 314 -8.04 3.46 -2.15
N GLN A 315 -7.15 3.39 -3.14
CA GLN A 315 -5.79 3.92 -3.01
C GLN A 315 -5.73 5.37 -2.52
N SER A 316 -4.85 5.64 -1.55
CA SER A 316 -4.66 6.96 -0.95
C SER A 316 -3.66 7.83 -1.71
N ALA A 317 -2.74 7.22 -2.45
CA ALA A 317 -1.76 7.85 -3.33
C ALA A 317 -1.64 7.05 -4.65
N LEU A 318 -0.81 7.50 -5.59
CA LEU A 318 -0.54 6.77 -6.83
C LEU A 318 0.22 5.46 -6.54
N ASN A 319 -0.02 4.44 -7.35
CA ASN A 319 0.79 3.23 -7.35
C ASN A 319 2.12 3.47 -8.09
N PRO A 320 3.17 2.66 -7.87
CA PRO A 320 4.52 2.95 -8.37
C PRO A 320 4.59 2.99 -9.90
N LEU A 321 3.88 2.09 -10.58
CA LEU A 321 3.90 2.00 -12.04
C LEU A 321 3.13 3.14 -12.70
N SER A 322 2.18 3.79 -12.00
CA SER A 322 1.59 5.03 -12.51
C SER A 322 2.62 6.15 -12.61
N TYR A 323 3.52 6.29 -11.62
CA TYR A 323 4.61 7.26 -11.72
C TYR A 323 5.52 6.96 -12.92
N MET A 324 5.95 5.70 -13.06
CA MET A 324 6.81 5.29 -14.17
C MET A 324 6.16 5.59 -15.54
N VAL A 325 4.91 5.18 -15.73
CA VAL A 325 4.18 5.34 -17.01
C VAL A 325 3.88 6.81 -17.32
N GLY A 326 3.67 7.65 -16.29
CA GLY A 326 3.62 9.10 -16.46
C GLY A 326 4.95 9.68 -16.96
N GLY A 327 6.07 9.20 -16.43
CA GLY A 327 7.40 9.56 -16.92
C GLY A 327 7.64 9.14 -18.37
N ILE A 328 7.17 7.95 -18.77
CA ILE A 328 7.24 7.44 -20.15
C ILE A 328 6.51 8.39 -21.11
N SER A 329 5.24 8.68 -20.90
CA SER A 329 4.47 9.51 -21.83
C SER A 329 4.91 10.97 -21.84
N SER A 330 5.21 11.55 -20.67
CA SER A 330 5.62 12.95 -20.57
C SER A 330 6.99 13.19 -21.20
N SER A 331 7.96 12.28 -20.97
CA SER A 331 9.30 12.44 -21.55
C SER A 331 9.28 12.34 -23.08
N LEU A 332 8.43 11.47 -23.66
CA LEU A 332 8.22 11.41 -25.10
C LEU A 332 7.54 12.69 -25.63
N LEU A 333 6.52 13.20 -24.92
CA LEU A 333 5.87 14.45 -25.31
C LEU A 333 6.86 15.61 -25.35
N THR A 334 7.77 15.71 -24.39
CA THR A 334 8.84 16.71 -24.40
C THR A 334 9.69 16.62 -25.67
N ARG A 335 10.03 15.39 -26.12
CA ARG A 335 10.78 15.20 -27.37
C ARG A 335 9.96 15.55 -28.61
N VAL A 336 8.66 15.26 -28.62
CA VAL A 336 7.74 15.64 -29.70
C VAL A 336 7.66 17.15 -29.85
N GLU A 337 7.44 17.88 -28.75
CA GLU A 337 7.35 19.34 -28.78
C GLU A 337 8.69 20.00 -29.14
N GLN A 338 9.81 19.42 -28.71
CA GLN A 338 11.14 19.86 -29.16
C GLN A 338 11.35 19.63 -30.65
N ALA A 339 10.95 18.47 -31.19
CA ALA A 339 11.05 18.18 -32.62
C ALA A 339 10.20 19.13 -33.47
N ILE A 340 8.95 19.37 -33.07
CA ILE A 340 8.05 20.36 -33.70
C ILE A 340 8.72 21.74 -33.74
N LYS A 341 9.34 22.15 -32.63
CA LYS A 341 10.07 23.43 -32.53
C LYS A 341 11.30 23.48 -33.44
N ILE A 342 12.12 22.42 -33.46
CA ILE A 342 13.32 22.34 -34.30
C ILE A 342 12.95 22.45 -35.79
N MET A 343 11.85 21.80 -36.18
CA MET A 343 11.34 21.80 -37.55
C MET A 343 10.53 23.05 -37.89
N ASN A 344 10.23 23.90 -36.91
CA ASN A 344 9.42 25.12 -37.04
C ASN A 344 8.05 24.82 -37.70
N LEU A 345 7.33 23.84 -37.17
CA LEU A 345 6.02 23.41 -37.67
C LEU A 345 4.88 24.13 -36.97
N ASP A 346 3.80 24.41 -37.71
CA ASP A 346 2.55 24.91 -37.15
C ASP A 346 1.66 23.75 -36.68
N VAL A 347 1.68 23.48 -35.38
CA VAL A 347 0.95 22.37 -34.75
C VAL A 347 -0.05 22.94 -33.75
N VAL A 348 -1.32 22.56 -33.90
CA VAL A 348 -2.42 23.00 -33.02
C VAL A 348 -2.28 22.38 -31.63
N SER A 349 -1.97 21.08 -31.57
CA SER A 349 -1.74 20.37 -30.32
C SER A 349 -0.98 19.07 -30.54
N ALA A 350 -0.17 18.69 -29.57
CA ALA A 350 0.42 17.36 -29.47
C ALA A 350 0.09 16.74 -28.11
N LYS A 351 -0.11 15.42 -28.10
CA LYS A 351 -0.22 14.62 -26.88
C LYS A 351 0.38 13.24 -27.05
N VAL A 352 0.71 12.59 -25.95
CA VAL A 352 1.20 11.21 -25.94
C VAL A 352 0.29 10.35 -25.08
N GLU A 353 -0.19 9.25 -25.66
CA GLU A 353 -0.93 8.22 -24.96
C GLU A 353 -0.05 6.99 -24.80
N ALA A 354 0.19 6.55 -23.56
CA ALA A 354 0.98 5.37 -23.28
C ALA A 354 0.17 4.30 -22.56
N LYS A 355 0.45 3.04 -22.88
CA LYS A 355 -0.06 1.85 -22.21
C LYS A 355 1.07 0.86 -22.00
N VAL A 356 1.23 0.38 -20.78
CA VAL A 356 2.26 -0.61 -20.43
C VAL A 356 1.60 -1.85 -19.84
N PHE A 357 2.03 -3.01 -20.33
CA PHE A 357 1.50 -4.32 -19.95
C PHE A 357 2.46 -4.99 -18.98
N TYR A 358 1.93 -5.45 -17.85
CA TYR A 358 2.69 -6.09 -16.79
C TYR A 358 2.16 -7.49 -16.51
N ARG A 359 3.07 -8.38 -16.12
CA ARG A 359 2.75 -9.78 -15.84
C ARG A 359 3.59 -10.35 -14.72
N TYR A 360 2.94 -10.95 -13.73
CA TYR A 360 3.60 -11.89 -12.83
C TYR A 360 3.39 -13.32 -13.31
N ASP A 361 4.47 -14.09 -13.31
CA ASP A 361 4.42 -15.54 -13.39
C ASP A 361 4.69 -16.14 -12.00
N ASP A 362 4.02 -17.26 -11.71
CA ASP A 362 4.16 -18.05 -10.48
C ASP A 362 4.11 -17.25 -9.17
N PRO A 363 3.09 -16.39 -8.97
CA PRO A 363 2.98 -15.55 -7.79
C PRO A 363 2.89 -16.38 -6.51
N PHE A 364 3.47 -15.86 -5.43
CA PHE A 364 3.56 -16.53 -4.12
C PHE A 364 4.39 -17.82 -4.08
N THR A 365 5.17 -18.11 -5.12
CA THR A 365 6.10 -19.25 -5.15
C THR A 365 7.56 -18.79 -5.13
N PRO A 366 8.55 -19.70 -4.91
CA PRO A 366 9.96 -19.38 -5.08
C PRO A 366 10.38 -18.96 -6.51
N LYS A 367 9.52 -19.19 -7.51
CA LYS A 367 9.76 -18.84 -8.92
C LYS A 367 9.14 -17.49 -9.30
N TRP A 368 8.48 -16.80 -8.37
CA TRP A 368 7.79 -15.54 -8.63
C TRP A 368 8.69 -14.52 -9.33
N ILE A 369 8.26 -14.09 -10.50
CA ILE A 369 8.97 -13.16 -11.38
C ILE A 369 7.97 -12.18 -12.00
N GLY A 370 8.39 -10.92 -12.16
CA GLY A 370 7.62 -9.87 -12.79
C GLY A 370 8.22 -9.50 -14.15
N TYR A 371 7.35 -9.20 -15.11
CA TYR A 371 7.70 -8.82 -16.48
C TYR A 371 6.95 -7.55 -16.89
N THR A 372 7.62 -6.73 -17.68
CA THR A 372 7.02 -5.69 -18.50
C THR A 372 6.93 -6.25 -19.92
N ASP A 373 5.77 -6.84 -20.24
CA ASP A 373 5.60 -7.59 -21.49
C ASP A 373 5.64 -6.68 -22.72
N LYS A 374 5.09 -5.45 -22.63
CA LYS A 374 4.98 -4.53 -23.77
C LYS A 374 4.76 -3.08 -23.34
N VAL A 375 5.32 -2.15 -24.10
CA VAL A 375 5.02 -0.71 -24.06
C VAL A 375 4.36 -0.29 -25.39
N VAL A 376 3.26 0.43 -25.31
CA VAL A 376 2.64 1.14 -26.44
C VAL A 376 2.72 2.62 -26.14
N ALA A 377 3.30 3.42 -27.04
CA ALA A 377 3.42 4.86 -26.90
C ALA A 377 2.99 5.55 -28.20
N ASN A 378 1.81 6.14 -28.23
CA ASN A 378 1.25 6.76 -29.41
C ASN A 378 1.33 8.28 -29.32
N ILE A 379 1.89 8.89 -30.36
CA ILE A 379 1.97 10.34 -30.54
C ILE A 379 0.74 10.79 -31.32
N LEU A 380 -0.04 11.71 -30.77
CA LEU A 380 -1.23 12.25 -31.45
C LEU A 380 -1.01 13.74 -31.70
N ILE A 381 -1.03 14.13 -32.97
CA ILE A 381 -0.77 15.49 -33.43
C ILE A 381 -1.99 16.00 -34.21
N LYS A 382 -2.45 17.22 -33.87
CA LYS A 382 -3.41 17.98 -34.67
C LYS A 382 -2.66 19.07 -35.43
N SER A 383 -2.63 18.98 -36.74
CA SER A 383 -1.88 19.90 -37.61
C SER A 383 -2.30 19.75 -39.07
N ASP A 384 -2.21 20.84 -39.82
CA ASP A 384 -2.40 20.88 -41.28
C ASP A 384 -1.06 20.73 -42.05
N GLU A 385 0.06 20.53 -41.34
CA GLU A 385 1.37 20.26 -41.94
C GLU A 385 1.36 18.94 -42.73
N PRO A 386 2.21 18.79 -43.77
CA PRO A 386 2.31 17.55 -44.53
C PRO A 386 2.61 16.33 -43.67
N THR A 387 1.96 15.20 -43.97
CA THR A 387 2.11 13.93 -43.24
C THR A 387 3.56 13.47 -43.10
N GLU A 388 4.39 13.72 -44.13
CA GLU A 388 5.81 13.38 -44.12
C GLU A 388 6.58 14.14 -43.03
N LYS A 389 6.20 15.40 -42.76
CA LYS A 389 6.81 16.18 -41.68
C LYS A 389 6.39 15.65 -40.31
N ILE A 390 5.15 15.20 -40.16
CA ILE A 390 4.67 14.59 -38.91
C ILE A 390 5.34 13.24 -38.66
N ALA A 391 5.57 12.44 -39.71
CA ALA A 391 6.37 11.23 -39.62
C ALA A 391 7.82 11.53 -39.18
N GLU A 392 8.40 12.62 -39.68
CA GLU A 392 9.74 13.07 -39.27
C GLU A 392 9.79 13.56 -37.81
N VAL A 393 8.73 14.23 -37.32
CA VAL A 393 8.59 14.55 -35.88
C VAL A 393 8.66 13.29 -35.04
N LYS A 394 7.94 12.22 -35.40
CA LYS A 394 8.03 10.92 -34.70
C LYS A 394 9.47 10.40 -34.73
N ARG A 395 10.12 10.38 -35.89
CA ARG A 395 11.49 9.88 -36.03
C ARG A 395 12.45 10.61 -35.09
N MET A 396 12.45 11.95 -35.13
CA MET A 396 13.30 12.81 -34.29
C MET A 396 12.98 12.63 -32.80
N ALA A 397 11.69 12.60 -32.44
CA ALA A 397 11.27 12.49 -31.05
C ALA A 397 11.71 11.15 -30.44
N VAL A 398 11.47 10.03 -31.13
CA VAL A 398 11.85 8.69 -30.69
C VAL A 398 13.37 8.55 -30.62
N GLN A 399 14.10 9.09 -31.60
CA GLN A 399 15.56 9.05 -31.60
C GLN A 399 16.15 9.77 -30.37
N ALA A 400 15.57 10.90 -29.97
CA ALA A 400 16.02 11.68 -28.81
C ALA A 400 15.46 11.15 -27.46
N TRP A 401 14.64 10.11 -27.46
CA TRP A 401 13.90 9.66 -26.28
C TRP A 401 14.70 8.68 -25.41
N ALA A 402 15.54 9.23 -24.51
CA ALA A 402 16.39 8.44 -23.61
C ALA A 402 15.63 7.41 -22.76
N VAL A 403 14.44 7.75 -22.23
CA VAL A 403 13.59 6.80 -21.50
C VAL A 403 13.11 5.67 -22.41
N GLY A 404 12.76 5.98 -23.66
CA GLY A 404 12.37 4.96 -24.64
C GLY A 404 13.52 4.05 -25.04
N GLU A 405 14.71 4.63 -25.25
CA GLU A 405 15.93 3.88 -25.54
C GLU A 405 16.23 2.88 -24.41
N CYS A 406 16.17 3.33 -23.16
CA CYS A 406 16.33 2.50 -21.97
C CYS A 406 15.30 1.35 -21.85
N LEU A 407 14.08 1.54 -22.38
CA LEU A 407 13.06 0.49 -22.41
C LEU A 407 13.26 -0.49 -23.56
N MET A 408 13.73 -0.02 -24.71
CA MET A 408 13.86 -0.83 -25.93
C MET A 408 15.15 -1.67 -25.94
N ASN A 409 16.17 -1.28 -25.17
CA ASN A 409 17.47 -1.91 -25.13
C ASN A 409 17.87 -2.31 -23.71
N GLU A 410 18.77 -3.27 -23.58
CA GLU A 410 19.36 -3.62 -22.28
C GLU A 410 20.20 -2.44 -21.74
N THR A 411 19.79 -1.89 -20.60
CA THR A 411 20.55 -0.84 -19.91
C THR A 411 21.45 -1.44 -18.84
N PRO A 412 22.74 -1.06 -18.75
CA PRO A 412 23.61 -1.52 -17.68
C PRO A 412 23.10 -1.11 -16.29
N VAL A 413 22.78 -2.10 -15.44
CA VAL A 413 22.34 -1.89 -14.06
C VAL A 413 23.37 -2.44 -13.07
N GLU A 414 23.91 -1.57 -12.23
CA GLU A 414 24.76 -1.94 -11.10
C GLU A 414 23.92 -2.07 -9.82
N ALA A 415 23.38 -3.27 -9.57
CA ALA A 415 22.65 -3.57 -8.34
C ALA A 415 23.58 -4.10 -7.24
N LYS A 416 23.54 -3.49 -6.05
CA LYS A 416 24.26 -3.95 -4.86
C LYS A 416 23.38 -3.93 -3.61
N TYR A 417 23.68 -4.83 -2.68
CA TYR A 417 22.98 -4.95 -1.40
C TYR A 417 23.89 -4.47 -0.28
N THR A 418 23.31 -3.85 0.74
CA THR A 418 24.04 -3.44 1.94
C THR A 418 23.20 -3.69 3.18
N TYR A 419 23.84 -4.17 4.24
CA TYR A 419 23.14 -4.69 5.41
C TYR A 419 23.50 -3.89 6.66
N ASN A 420 22.50 -3.64 7.52
CA ASN A 420 22.68 -3.10 8.87
C ASN A 420 23.59 -1.85 8.95
N THR A 421 23.49 -0.98 7.95
CA THR A 421 24.24 0.28 7.88
C THR A 421 23.78 1.30 8.93
N ASN A 422 24.64 2.26 9.28
CA ASN A 422 24.31 3.31 10.26
C ASN A 422 23.20 4.29 9.80
N ILE A 423 22.75 4.22 8.53
CA ILE A 423 21.64 5.08 8.04
C ILE A 423 20.38 4.93 8.89
N TRP A 424 20.13 3.74 9.44
CA TRP A 424 18.92 3.43 10.20
C TRP A 424 18.80 4.16 11.53
N ASP A 425 19.90 4.75 12.02
CA ASP A 425 19.89 5.59 13.22
C ASP A 425 19.35 7.00 12.92
N ALA A 426 19.47 7.45 11.67
CA ALA A 426 19.04 8.76 11.20
C ALA A 426 17.73 8.71 10.39
N GLU A 427 17.60 7.71 9.51
CA GLU A 427 16.50 7.54 8.57
C GLU A 427 15.98 6.10 8.62
N SER A 428 14.83 5.91 9.26
CA SER A 428 14.15 4.62 9.36
C SER A 428 12.66 4.77 9.05
N ALA A 429 11.95 3.66 8.92
CA ALA A 429 10.50 3.66 8.74
C ALA A 429 9.80 4.55 9.78
N SER A 430 8.94 5.44 9.30
CA SER A 430 8.24 6.42 10.13
C SER A 430 6.73 6.28 10.01
N SER A 431 5.99 6.56 11.07
CA SER A 431 4.53 6.46 11.02
C SER A 431 3.92 7.64 10.27
N GLY A 432 2.93 7.37 9.42
CA GLY A 432 2.21 8.44 8.74
C GLY A 432 1.03 7.99 7.90
N LYS A 433 0.36 8.96 7.27
CA LYS A 433 -0.79 8.77 6.39
C LYS A 433 -0.83 9.83 5.31
N VAL A 434 -1.56 9.55 4.23
CA VAL A 434 -1.91 10.58 3.23
C VAL A 434 -3.13 11.35 3.71
N ILE A 435 -3.11 12.68 3.65
CA ILE A 435 -4.20 13.53 4.17
C ILE A 435 -5.37 13.72 3.20
N GLY A 436 -5.11 13.57 1.90
CA GLY A 436 -6.11 13.77 0.85
C GLY A 436 -5.51 13.49 -0.53
N SER A 437 -6.37 13.48 -1.54
CA SER A 437 -5.96 13.28 -2.94
C SER A 437 -5.39 14.52 -3.62
N GLU A 438 -5.57 15.69 -3.02
CA GLU A 438 -5.10 16.94 -3.60
C GLU A 438 -3.80 17.41 -2.95
N SER A 439 -2.81 17.70 -3.79
CA SER A 439 -1.55 18.34 -3.38
C SER A 439 -1.42 19.65 -4.14
N TYR A 440 -0.92 20.68 -3.46
CA TYR A 440 -0.71 22.01 -4.03
C TYR A 440 0.72 22.47 -3.77
N ASP A 441 1.33 23.11 -4.76
CA ASP A 441 2.63 23.77 -4.62
C ASP A 441 2.57 25.09 -5.38
N ASN A 442 2.93 26.20 -4.72
CA ASN A 442 2.95 27.54 -5.32
C ASN A 442 1.68 27.92 -6.12
N GLY A 443 0.51 27.48 -5.63
CA GLY A 443 -0.79 27.73 -6.24
C GLY A 443 -1.18 26.76 -7.38
N LEU A 444 -0.28 25.90 -7.85
CA LEU A 444 -0.59 24.83 -8.79
C LEU A 444 -1.13 23.61 -8.02
N LYS A 445 -2.28 23.09 -8.45
CA LYS A 445 -2.78 21.78 -7.99
C LYS A 445 -1.99 20.68 -8.70
N ILE A 446 -0.99 20.11 -8.03
CA ILE A 446 -0.07 19.13 -8.62
C ILE A 446 -0.68 17.72 -8.63
N THR A 447 -1.59 17.38 -7.71
CA THR A 447 -2.28 16.08 -7.74
C THR A 447 -3.77 16.24 -7.55
N SER A 448 -4.57 15.39 -8.19
CA SER A 448 -5.99 15.23 -7.91
C SER A 448 -6.52 13.90 -8.44
N LYS A 449 -7.53 13.32 -7.79
CA LYS A 449 -8.29 12.20 -8.35
C LYS A 449 -9.29 12.71 -9.39
N VAL A 450 -9.45 11.98 -10.49
CA VAL A 450 -10.35 12.31 -11.59
C VAL A 450 -11.07 11.08 -12.14
N GLU A 451 -11.95 11.29 -13.12
CA GLU A 451 -12.62 10.21 -13.85
C GLU A 451 -11.65 9.38 -14.69
N LYS A 452 -12.08 8.17 -15.09
CA LYS A 452 -11.31 7.25 -15.93
C LYS A 452 -10.86 7.95 -17.23
N PRO A 453 -9.58 7.80 -17.66
CA PRO A 453 -9.11 8.46 -18.87
C PRO A 453 -9.81 7.90 -20.10
N LYS A 454 -9.82 8.68 -21.19
CA LYS A 454 -10.41 8.29 -22.48
C LYS A 454 -9.35 8.43 -23.58
N PRO A 455 -8.43 7.46 -23.71
CA PRO A 455 -7.46 7.45 -24.81
C PRO A 455 -8.18 7.38 -26.17
N GLU A 456 -7.60 8.02 -27.17
CA GLU A 456 -8.07 8.02 -28.56
C GLU A 456 -7.42 6.92 -29.40
N SER A 457 -6.23 6.45 -29.01
CA SER A 457 -5.41 5.54 -29.82
C SER A 457 -5.52 4.07 -29.44
N PHE A 458 -6.17 3.74 -28.32
CA PHE A 458 -6.39 2.37 -27.87
C PHE A 458 -7.59 2.28 -26.91
N GLU A 459 -8.18 1.09 -26.78
CA GLU A 459 -9.22 0.83 -25.80
C GLU A 459 -8.64 0.52 -24.41
N LEU A 460 -9.37 0.83 -23.34
CA LEU A 460 -8.98 0.47 -21.98
C LEU A 460 -9.43 -0.95 -21.63
N GLY A 461 -8.58 -1.70 -20.96
CA GLY A 461 -8.95 -2.97 -20.36
C GLY A 461 -9.98 -2.82 -19.23
N THR A 462 -10.50 -3.96 -18.82
CA THR A 462 -11.31 -4.10 -17.61
C THR A 462 -10.43 -4.13 -16.37
N ASP A 463 -10.81 -3.39 -15.34
CA ASP A 463 -10.08 -3.36 -14.06
C ASP A 463 -9.94 -4.78 -13.51
N VAL A 464 -8.70 -5.24 -13.30
CA VAL A 464 -8.45 -6.59 -12.79
C VAL A 464 -8.56 -6.67 -11.27
N SER A 465 -9.09 -7.78 -10.77
CA SER A 465 -9.26 -7.96 -9.34
C SER A 465 -7.97 -8.34 -8.64
N MET A 466 -7.62 -7.58 -7.60
CA MET A 466 -6.48 -7.87 -6.74
C MET A 466 -6.76 -8.99 -5.72
N GLU A 467 -8.02 -9.41 -5.54
CA GLU A 467 -8.38 -10.57 -4.70
C GLU A 467 -8.12 -11.89 -5.41
N LYS A 468 -8.32 -11.91 -6.73
CA LYS A 468 -8.24 -13.11 -7.57
C LYS A 468 -6.93 -13.09 -8.34
N PHE A 469 -5.81 -13.25 -7.61
CA PHE A 469 -4.48 -13.32 -8.21
C PHE A 469 -4.39 -14.54 -9.13
N THR A 470 -4.49 -14.32 -10.45
CA THR A 470 -4.37 -15.38 -11.46
C THR A 470 -2.91 -15.80 -11.65
N ASN A 471 -2.67 -16.94 -12.30
CA ASN A 471 -1.33 -17.32 -12.77
C ASN A 471 -1.39 -17.64 -14.28
N PRO A 472 -0.82 -16.80 -15.17
CA PRO A 472 -0.14 -15.54 -14.85
C PRO A 472 -1.12 -14.45 -14.37
N PHE A 473 -0.64 -13.49 -13.57
CA PHE A 473 -1.38 -12.28 -13.20
C PHE A 473 -1.00 -11.16 -14.15
N LYS A 474 -1.97 -10.63 -14.90
CA LYS A 474 -1.73 -9.60 -15.91
C LYS A 474 -2.55 -8.36 -15.61
N PHE A 475 -1.95 -7.20 -15.83
CA PHE A 475 -2.62 -5.91 -15.72
C PHE A 475 -1.94 -4.88 -16.61
N GLU A 476 -2.58 -3.74 -16.81
CA GLU A 476 -2.04 -2.65 -17.60
C GLU A 476 -2.11 -1.32 -16.83
N VAL A 477 -1.19 -0.41 -17.16
CA VAL A 477 -1.21 0.97 -16.67
C VAL A 477 -1.21 1.89 -17.88
N VAL A 478 -2.07 2.90 -17.86
CA VAL A 478 -2.25 3.85 -18.96
C VAL A 478 -1.98 5.27 -18.52
N SER A 479 -1.45 6.09 -19.41
CA SER A 479 -1.33 7.54 -19.21
C SER A 479 -1.64 8.33 -20.48
N ILE A 480 -2.09 9.57 -20.29
CA ILE A 480 -2.28 10.57 -21.33
C ILE A 480 -1.53 11.82 -20.87
N SER A 481 -0.48 12.21 -21.59
CA SER A 481 0.30 13.43 -21.36
C SER A 481 -0.08 14.48 -22.39
N GLU A 482 -0.39 15.69 -21.93
CA GLU A 482 -0.79 16.84 -22.74
C GLU A 482 -0.12 18.11 -22.21
N SER A 483 0.14 19.10 -23.08
CA SER A 483 0.61 20.40 -22.63
C SER A 483 -0.37 21.05 -21.65
N ALA A 484 0.15 21.58 -20.54
CA ALA A 484 -0.62 22.42 -19.63
C ALA A 484 -0.80 23.86 -20.16
N ASN A 485 -0.23 24.17 -21.33
CA ASN A 485 -0.30 25.48 -21.99
C ASN A 485 0.22 26.64 -21.12
N ASP A 486 1.26 26.38 -20.32
CA ASP A 486 1.89 27.39 -19.48
C ASP A 486 2.91 28.23 -20.27
N LYS A 487 2.71 29.55 -20.31
CA LYS A 487 3.57 30.45 -21.09
C LYS A 487 5.01 30.55 -20.58
N GLN A 488 5.24 30.30 -19.29
CA GLN A 488 6.56 30.39 -18.67
C GLN A 488 7.26 29.03 -18.64
N ARG A 489 6.48 27.95 -18.66
CA ARG A 489 6.93 26.56 -18.60
C ARG A 489 6.36 25.81 -19.82
N PRO A 490 6.97 25.95 -21.01
CA PRO A 490 6.41 25.39 -22.24
C PRO A 490 6.36 23.86 -22.26
N TYR A 491 7.19 23.19 -21.45
CA TYR A 491 7.20 21.74 -21.28
C TYR A 491 6.57 21.32 -19.93
N LEU A 492 5.64 22.13 -19.41
CA LEU A 492 4.77 21.72 -18.31
C LEU A 492 3.64 20.87 -18.88
N HIS A 493 3.59 19.62 -18.48
CA HIS A 493 2.59 18.66 -18.92
C HIS A 493 1.61 18.34 -17.81
N LYS A 494 0.34 18.21 -18.18
CA LYS A 494 -0.67 17.54 -17.37
C LYS A 494 -0.73 16.08 -17.80
N ILE A 495 -0.68 15.18 -16.83
CA ILE A 495 -0.67 13.74 -17.07
C ILE A 495 -1.88 13.11 -16.37
N THR A 496 -2.76 12.46 -17.14
CA THR A 496 -3.87 11.66 -16.60
C THR A 496 -3.47 10.19 -16.59
N ILE A 497 -3.46 9.53 -15.44
CA ILE A 497 -2.89 8.18 -15.27
C ILE A 497 -3.84 7.26 -14.51
N LYS A 498 -3.97 6.01 -14.97
CA LYS A 498 -4.71 4.95 -14.26
C LYS A 498 -4.02 3.61 -14.41
N ALA A 499 -3.86 2.89 -13.30
CA ALA A 499 -3.66 1.45 -13.32
C ALA A 499 -5.03 0.74 -13.45
N ILE A 500 -5.14 -0.20 -14.38
CA ILE A 500 -6.38 -0.92 -14.70
C ILE A 500 -6.57 -2.07 -13.69
N GLN A 501 -6.86 -1.69 -12.45
CA GLN A 501 -7.00 -2.57 -11.29
C GLN A 501 -8.17 -2.08 -10.42
N GLU A 502 -8.89 -3.02 -9.80
CA GLU A 502 -10.00 -2.69 -8.89
C GLU A 502 -9.51 -1.85 -7.70
N ASN A 503 -10.28 -0.80 -7.34
CA ASN A 503 -9.99 0.18 -6.29
C ASN A 503 -8.81 1.14 -6.55
N TYR A 504 -8.20 1.08 -7.74
CA TYR A 504 -7.17 2.05 -8.15
C TYR A 504 -7.85 3.25 -8.83
N ALA A 505 -7.73 4.41 -8.18
CA ALA A 505 -8.20 5.70 -8.69
C ALA A 505 -7.43 6.15 -9.95
N THR A 506 -8.06 7.03 -10.75
CA THR A 506 -7.37 7.79 -11.79
C THR A 506 -6.84 9.08 -11.21
N TRP A 507 -5.65 9.49 -11.63
CA TRP A 507 -4.98 10.70 -11.14
C TRP A 507 -4.66 11.66 -12.27
N ASN A 508 -4.84 12.95 -12.00
CA ASN A 508 -4.07 13.99 -12.69
C ASN A 508 -2.84 14.32 -11.87
N VAL A 509 -1.69 14.34 -12.55
CA VAL A 509 -0.43 14.86 -12.03
C VAL A 509 0.20 15.81 -13.04
N TYR A 510 1.28 16.49 -12.67
CA TYR A 510 2.00 17.42 -13.54
C TYR A 510 3.48 17.09 -13.58
N ALA A 511 4.11 17.27 -14.74
CA ALA A 511 5.55 17.20 -14.92
C ALA A 511 6.09 18.45 -15.61
N ASP A 512 7.24 18.98 -15.19
CA ASP A 512 7.85 20.19 -15.76
C ASP A 512 9.27 19.90 -16.28
N ASP A 513 9.39 19.68 -17.60
CA ASP A 513 10.68 19.49 -18.26
C ASP A 513 11.25 20.82 -18.80
N SER A 514 10.73 21.97 -18.35
CA SER A 514 11.14 23.31 -18.79
C SER A 514 12.48 23.77 -18.18
N ARG A 515 13.48 22.89 -18.17
CA ARG A 515 14.84 23.21 -17.73
C ARG A 515 15.43 24.33 -18.58
N GLY A 516 16.18 25.22 -17.93
CA GLY A 516 16.78 26.40 -18.57
C GLY A 516 15.82 27.61 -18.69
N TYR A 517 14.54 27.45 -18.35
CA TYR A 517 13.59 28.56 -18.24
C TYR A 517 13.65 29.20 -16.85
N LYS A 518 13.39 30.51 -16.79
CA LYS A 518 13.53 31.34 -15.57
C LYS A 518 12.67 30.82 -14.40
N GLY A 519 13.26 30.74 -13.21
CA GLY A 519 12.61 30.34 -11.96
C GLY A 519 12.82 28.87 -11.61
N ILE A 520 12.21 28.39 -10.52
CA ILE A 520 12.20 26.97 -10.13
C ILE A 520 11.11 26.18 -10.86
N ASP A 521 11.38 24.93 -11.17
CA ASP A 521 10.43 23.94 -11.68
C ASP A 521 9.07 24.02 -10.98
N LYS A 522 7.96 24.00 -11.72
CA LYS A 522 6.59 24.07 -11.16
C LYS A 522 6.08 22.71 -10.67
N ALA A 523 6.65 21.62 -11.17
CA ALA A 523 6.30 20.25 -10.83
C ALA A 523 7.56 19.35 -11.02
N PRO A 524 7.56 18.10 -10.55
CA PRO A 524 8.68 17.18 -10.79
C PRO A 524 8.95 16.96 -12.29
N THR A 525 10.17 16.62 -12.69
CA THR A 525 10.47 16.34 -14.12
C THR A 525 9.93 14.97 -14.56
N SER A 526 9.80 14.74 -15.86
CA SER A 526 9.40 13.42 -16.38
C SER A 526 10.40 12.31 -16.00
N THR A 527 11.68 12.65 -15.87
CA THR A 527 12.74 11.75 -15.39
C THR A 527 12.65 11.50 -13.88
N ASP A 528 12.17 12.46 -13.07
CA ASP A 528 11.82 12.24 -11.66
C ASP A 528 10.70 11.20 -11.53
N TYR A 529 9.67 11.30 -12.38
CA TYR A 529 8.56 10.34 -12.45
C TYR A 529 9.04 8.93 -12.80
N PHE A 530 9.85 8.80 -13.85
CA PHE A 530 10.38 7.49 -14.26
C PHE A 530 11.27 6.87 -13.17
N THR A 531 12.25 7.64 -12.67
CA THR A 531 13.21 7.17 -11.65
C THR A 531 12.52 6.82 -10.32
N SER A 532 11.61 7.67 -9.86
CA SER A 532 10.84 7.43 -8.64
C SER A 532 9.88 6.25 -8.81
N GLY A 533 9.23 6.12 -9.97
CA GLY A 533 8.39 4.97 -10.29
C GLY A 533 9.15 3.65 -10.18
N THR A 534 10.37 3.59 -10.72
CA THR A 534 11.25 2.41 -10.59
C THR A 534 11.64 2.12 -9.15
N THR A 535 12.01 3.16 -8.40
CA THR A 535 12.38 3.03 -6.98
C THR A 535 11.21 2.55 -6.12
N LEU A 536 10.03 3.13 -6.34
CA LEU A 536 8.81 2.80 -5.61
C LEU A 536 8.31 1.40 -5.99
N CYS A 537 8.48 0.97 -7.24
CA CYS A 537 8.14 -0.38 -7.68
C CYS A 537 9.01 -1.41 -6.94
N LEU A 538 10.33 -1.17 -6.85
CA LEU A 538 11.22 -2.03 -6.09
C LEU A 538 10.85 -2.04 -4.59
N MET A 539 10.44 -0.91 -4.03
CA MET A 539 9.94 -0.86 -2.66
C MET A 539 8.66 -1.66 -2.45
N SER A 540 7.76 -1.70 -3.43
CA SER A 540 6.59 -2.59 -3.40
C SER A 540 7.01 -4.05 -3.35
N GLN A 541 8.00 -4.42 -4.15
CA GLN A 541 8.51 -5.79 -4.16
C GLN A 541 9.24 -6.16 -2.87
N LEU A 542 10.03 -5.25 -2.31
CA LEU A 542 10.63 -5.43 -0.98
C LEU A 542 9.55 -5.60 0.09
N THR A 543 8.43 -4.88 -0.02
CA THR A 543 7.29 -5.03 0.88
C THR A 543 6.63 -6.41 0.73
N GLY A 544 6.33 -6.83 -0.50
CA GLY A 544 5.80 -8.16 -0.78
C GLY A 544 6.72 -9.29 -0.32
N SER A 545 8.02 -9.21 -0.66
CA SER A 545 9.04 -10.14 -0.19
C SER A 545 9.11 -10.22 1.33
N SER A 546 8.92 -9.11 2.04
CA SER A 546 9.01 -9.09 3.51
C SER A 546 7.89 -9.91 4.13
N GLU A 547 6.69 -9.89 3.57
CA GLU A 547 5.58 -10.74 4.01
C GLU A 547 5.83 -12.22 3.68
N VAL A 548 6.41 -12.54 2.53
CA VAL A 548 6.81 -13.92 2.17
C VAL A 548 7.82 -14.48 3.17
N PHE A 549 8.82 -13.69 3.56
CA PHE A 549 9.84 -14.11 4.53
C PHE A 549 9.27 -14.20 5.95
N LYS A 550 8.37 -13.28 6.32
CA LYS A 550 7.65 -13.32 7.58
C LYS A 550 6.83 -14.61 7.75
N HIS A 551 6.21 -15.11 6.68
CA HIS A 551 5.52 -16.41 6.70
C HIS A 551 6.44 -17.61 6.93
N LYS A 552 7.76 -17.46 6.71
CA LYS A 552 8.78 -18.46 7.04
C LYS A 552 9.39 -18.26 8.43
N GLY A 553 8.85 -17.34 9.24
CA GLY A 553 9.40 -17.00 10.56
C GLY A 553 10.65 -16.13 10.51
N ILE A 554 10.94 -15.49 9.37
CA ILE A 554 12.10 -14.61 9.20
C ILE A 554 11.63 -13.16 9.20
N GLU A 555 12.13 -12.37 10.14
CA GLU A 555 11.79 -10.95 10.25
C GLU A 555 12.79 -10.06 9.49
N ILE A 556 12.29 -9.26 8.55
CA ILE A 556 13.03 -8.15 7.93
C ILE A 556 12.53 -6.85 8.58
N ASN A 557 13.39 -6.18 9.36
CA ASN A 557 12.96 -5.07 10.22
C ASN A 557 12.74 -3.76 9.45
N ASP A 558 13.63 -3.45 8.50
CA ASP A 558 13.52 -2.26 7.65
C ASP A 558 14.23 -2.47 6.31
N TYR A 559 13.85 -1.69 5.31
CA TYR A 559 14.47 -1.71 3.98
C TYR A 559 14.20 -0.42 3.22
N ARG A 560 15.13 -0.08 2.33
CA ARG A 560 14.96 0.99 1.35
C ARG A 560 15.64 0.66 0.04
N ALA A 561 15.13 1.25 -1.03
CA ALA A 561 15.74 1.27 -2.35
C ALA A 561 16.24 2.68 -2.68
N GLU A 562 17.41 2.76 -3.30
CA GLU A 562 18.02 4.00 -3.77
C GLU A 562 18.46 3.80 -5.22
N HIS A 563 18.21 4.79 -6.07
CA HIS A 563 18.65 4.76 -7.46
C HIS A 563 19.40 6.01 -7.87
N GLN A 564 20.28 5.85 -8.86
CA GLN A 564 20.71 6.94 -9.73
C GLN A 564 20.56 6.51 -11.18
N PHE A 565 19.87 7.33 -11.98
CA PHE A 565 19.78 7.21 -13.43
C PHE A 565 20.54 8.36 -14.08
N ASN A 566 21.35 8.06 -15.08
CA ASN A 566 22.10 9.05 -15.84
C ASN A 566 21.52 9.15 -17.26
N TYR A 567 20.63 10.12 -17.46
CA TYR A 567 20.03 10.40 -18.76
C TYR A 567 20.92 11.31 -19.57
N GLN A 568 21.07 11.01 -20.86
CA GLN A 568 21.81 11.83 -21.80
C GLN A 568 21.04 12.00 -23.09
N VAL A 569 21.16 13.19 -23.69
CA VAL A 569 20.72 13.49 -25.06
C VAL A 569 21.87 14.18 -25.78
N ASP A 570 22.52 13.47 -26.69
CA ASP A 570 23.55 14.02 -27.57
C ASP A 570 22.92 14.94 -28.61
N ASN A 571 23.70 15.91 -29.12
CA ASN A 571 23.25 16.88 -30.11
C ASN A 571 21.90 17.54 -29.73
N TYR A 572 21.75 17.87 -28.44
CA TYR A 572 20.51 18.36 -27.87
C TYR A 572 19.96 19.57 -28.64
N MET A 573 18.64 19.58 -28.85
CA MET A 573 17.93 20.59 -29.65
C MET A 573 18.37 20.69 -31.12
N THR A 574 18.78 19.57 -31.73
CA THR A 574 19.06 19.47 -33.17
C THR A 574 18.35 18.26 -33.81
N PRO A 575 18.23 18.19 -35.15
CA PRO A 575 17.62 17.05 -35.84
C PRO A 575 18.33 15.69 -35.67
N SER A 576 19.59 15.70 -35.24
CA SER A 576 20.40 14.50 -35.00
C SER A 576 20.51 14.14 -33.52
N ALA A 577 19.58 14.63 -32.69
CA ALA A 577 19.57 14.33 -31.27
C ALA A 577 19.34 12.83 -31.02
N THR A 578 20.17 12.25 -30.15
CA THR A 578 20.06 10.84 -29.73
C THR A 578 20.00 10.78 -28.22
N GLY A 579 18.98 10.11 -27.68
CA GLY A 579 18.82 9.95 -26.24
C GLY A 579 19.22 8.55 -25.79
N HIS A 580 19.86 8.45 -24.63
CA HIS A 580 20.25 7.18 -24.02
C HIS A 580 20.38 7.28 -22.49
N VAL A 581 20.39 6.13 -21.82
CA VAL A 581 20.69 6.03 -20.38
C VAL A 581 22.02 5.33 -20.19
N ASP A 582 23.04 6.08 -19.76
CA ASP A 582 24.43 5.58 -19.67
C ASP A 582 24.60 4.47 -18.63
N SER A 583 23.92 4.60 -17.49
CA SER A 583 24.03 3.68 -16.36
C SER A 583 22.90 3.87 -15.37
N VAL A 584 22.54 2.78 -14.71
CA VAL A 584 21.63 2.76 -13.57
C VAL A 584 22.34 2.18 -12.36
N THR A 585 22.44 2.97 -11.30
CA THR A 585 22.91 2.48 -9.99
C THR A 585 21.71 2.10 -9.16
N THR A 586 21.66 0.87 -8.66
CA THR A 586 20.63 0.40 -7.72
C THR A 586 21.28 -0.03 -6.41
N ARG A 587 20.75 0.47 -5.28
CA ARG A 587 21.13 -0.01 -3.95
C ARG A 587 19.90 -0.45 -3.17
N ILE A 588 20.00 -1.63 -2.58
CA ILE A 588 19.01 -2.15 -1.64
C ILE A 588 19.66 -2.23 -0.28
N LEU A 589 19.18 -1.44 0.66
CA LEU A 589 19.64 -1.45 2.04
C LEU A 589 18.63 -2.22 2.88
N VAL A 590 19.11 -3.17 3.67
CA VAL A 590 18.27 -4.04 4.52
C VAL A 590 18.73 -3.97 5.97
N LYS A 591 17.78 -3.86 6.89
CA LYS A 591 17.97 -3.98 8.34
C LYS A 591 17.32 -5.26 8.82
N SER A 592 18.11 -6.19 9.36
CA SER A 592 17.59 -7.41 9.98
C SER A 592 18.62 -8.05 10.92
N ASN A 593 18.13 -8.76 11.93
CA ASN A 593 18.93 -9.64 12.79
C ASN A 593 19.25 -11.00 12.15
N THR A 594 18.77 -11.26 10.92
CA THR A 594 19.05 -12.50 10.18
C THR A 594 20.43 -12.47 9.51
N SER A 595 20.83 -13.59 8.88
CA SER A 595 22.12 -13.68 8.20
C SER A 595 22.15 -12.86 6.91
N GLU A 596 23.34 -12.40 6.50
CA GLU A 596 23.53 -11.68 5.23
C GLU A 596 23.02 -12.46 4.01
N LYS A 597 23.17 -13.78 4.03
CA LYS A 597 22.61 -14.64 2.98
C LYS A 597 21.09 -14.49 2.88
N VAL A 598 20.38 -14.50 4.00
CA VAL A 598 18.92 -14.37 4.02
C VAL A 598 18.49 -12.97 3.58
N MET A 599 19.22 -11.93 3.98
CA MET A 599 18.98 -10.56 3.50
C MET A 599 19.23 -10.43 1.98
N SER A 600 20.27 -11.10 1.46
CA SER A 600 20.56 -11.19 0.03
C SER A 600 19.45 -11.92 -0.74
N ASP A 601 18.97 -13.05 -0.22
CA ASP A 601 17.88 -13.82 -0.82
C ASP A 601 16.58 -12.99 -0.87
N PHE A 602 16.31 -12.21 0.19
CA PHE A 602 15.19 -11.27 0.25
C PHE A 602 15.29 -10.17 -0.82
N ALA A 603 16.45 -9.51 -0.92
CA ALA A 603 16.69 -8.46 -1.91
C ALA A 603 16.63 -8.99 -3.36
N SER A 604 17.16 -10.19 -3.58
CA SER A 604 17.18 -10.84 -4.90
C SER A 604 15.79 -11.26 -5.35
N LEU A 605 14.92 -11.73 -4.44
CA LEU A 605 13.51 -11.98 -4.75
C LEU A 605 12.80 -10.67 -5.15
N ALA A 606 13.03 -9.59 -4.40
CA ALA A 606 12.42 -8.30 -4.71
C ALA A 606 12.81 -7.76 -6.10
N LEU A 607 14.09 -7.88 -6.47
CA LEU A 607 14.56 -7.50 -7.81
C LEU A 607 13.90 -8.33 -8.91
N ARG A 608 13.81 -9.65 -8.73
CA ARG A 608 13.18 -10.55 -9.70
C ARG A 608 11.70 -10.23 -9.94
N MET A 609 10.99 -9.77 -8.91
CA MET A 609 9.58 -9.39 -9.02
C MET A 609 9.37 -7.96 -9.55
N CYS A 610 10.44 -7.17 -9.70
CA CYS A 610 10.31 -5.74 -10.00
C CYS A 610 10.06 -5.50 -11.49
N PHE A 611 8.81 -5.19 -11.83
CA PHE A 611 8.41 -4.83 -13.20
C PHE A 611 9.26 -3.72 -13.81
N ALA A 612 9.43 -2.62 -13.08
CA ALA A 612 10.18 -1.46 -13.55
C ALA A 612 11.68 -1.78 -13.65
N GLY A 613 12.20 -2.66 -12.79
CA GLY A 613 13.56 -3.16 -12.90
C GLY A 613 13.74 -3.99 -14.17
N GLU A 614 12.81 -4.91 -14.43
CA GLU A 614 12.80 -5.73 -15.63
C GLU A 614 12.71 -4.89 -16.91
N ALA A 615 11.87 -3.86 -16.93
CA ALA A 615 11.74 -2.92 -18.05
C ALA A 615 13.02 -2.16 -18.39
N VAL A 616 13.91 -1.95 -17.41
CA VAL A 616 15.18 -1.23 -17.56
C VAL A 616 16.32 -2.20 -17.92
N THR A 617 16.33 -3.39 -17.31
CA THR A 617 17.38 -4.39 -17.57
C THR A 617 17.15 -5.19 -18.85
N GLY A 618 15.90 -5.34 -19.28
CA GLY A 618 15.50 -6.13 -20.44
C GLY A 618 15.13 -5.25 -21.63
N ALA A 619 15.21 -5.81 -22.83
CA ALA A 619 14.70 -5.18 -24.04
C ALA A 619 13.18 -5.38 -24.16
N THR A 620 12.41 -4.40 -23.68
CA THR A 620 10.94 -4.43 -23.69
C THR A 620 10.40 -4.18 -25.10
N THR A 621 9.49 -5.04 -25.56
CA THR A 621 8.80 -4.84 -26.83
C THR A 621 8.05 -3.51 -26.79
N THR A 622 8.40 -2.59 -27.71
CA THR A 622 7.84 -1.24 -27.73
C THR A 622 7.22 -0.92 -29.09
N GLU A 623 5.93 -0.56 -29.09
CA GLU A 623 5.18 -0.14 -30.27
C GLU A 623 4.95 1.37 -30.20
N ILE A 624 5.40 2.10 -31.24
CA ILE A 624 5.27 3.55 -31.30
C ILE A 624 4.47 3.96 -32.54
N GLY A 625 3.26 4.46 -32.33
CA GLY A 625 2.40 5.03 -33.38
C GLY A 625 2.51 6.54 -33.48
N VAL A 626 2.20 7.10 -34.64
CA VAL A 626 1.93 8.54 -34.78
C VAL A 626 0.63 8.75 -35.55
N TYR A 627 -0.26 9.56 -34.98
CA TYR A 627 -1.57 9.87 -35.53
C TYR A 627 -1.62 11.35 -35.88
N GLN A 628 -2.09 11.66 -37.08
CA GLN A 628 -2.38 13.03 -37.50
C GLN A 628 -3.88 13.18 -37.70
N ASN A 629 -4.49 14.15 -37.00
CA ASN A 629 -5.92 14.44 -37.10
C ASN A 629 -6.80 13.19 -36.92
N GLY A 630 -6.40 12.28 -36.02
CA GLY A 630 -7.09 11.02 -35.73
C GLY A 630 -6.71 9.83 -36.63
N ASN A 631 -5.92 10.02 -37.68
CA ASN A 631 -5.52 8.95 -38.60
C ASN A 631 -4.09 8.49 -38.31
N LEU A 632 -3.89 7.17 -38.18
CA LEU A 632 -2.55 6.58 -38.04
C LEU A 632 -1.75 6.79 -39.33
N ILE A 633 -0.56 7.38 -39.21
CA ILE A 633 0.41 7.46 -40.30
C ILE A 633 1.12 6.11 -40.40
N LYS A 634 1.07 5.50 -41.58
CA LYS A 634 1.65 4.19 -41.86
C LYS A 634 3.14 4.27 -42.18
#